data_AF-A0A3D1CJ98-F1
#
_entry.id   AF-A0A3D1CJ98-F1
#
_cell.length_a   1.000
_cell.length_b   1.000
_cell.length_c   1.000
_cell.angle_alpha   90.00
_cell.angle_beta   90.00
_cell.angle_gamma   90.00
#
_symmetry.space_group_name_H-M   'P 1'
#
loop_
_entity.id
_entity.type
_entity.pdbx_description
1 polymer ?
#
loop_
_entity_poly.entity_id
_entity_poly.type
_entity_poly.pdbx_seq_one_letter_code
_entity_poly.pdbx_strand_id
1 'polypeptide(L)'
;MIINGVSIDKTFAEAFPMKGTRIIITAQNLEWAMHSATAFTGFATSVIACGCEASIERTLEPSETPDGRPGVACLIFAMGGKGLAKQVETRAGQCV
;
A
#
# COMPACT_ATOMS: atom_id res chain seq x y z
N MET A 1 25.31 -3.71 -19.21
CA MET A 1 25.02 -5.14 -18.91
C MET A 1 23.94 -5.59 -19.88
N ILE A 2 23.85 -6.86 -20.27
CA ILE A 2 22.77 -7.35 -21.14
C ILE A 2 22.05 -8.48 -20.41
N ILE A 3 20.74 -8.36 -20.22
CA ILE A 3 19.88 -9.40 -19.63
C ILE A 3 18.81 -9.75 -20.65
N ASN A 4 18.71 -11.03 -21.02
CA ASN A 4 17.78 -11.52 -22.06
C ASN A 4 17.84 -10.73 -23.38
N GLY A 5 19.04 -10.31 -23.79
CA GLY A 5 19.23 -9.52 -25.02
C GLY A 5 18.91 -8.03 -24.90
N VAL A 6 18.43 -7.54 -23.73
CA VAL A 6 18.12 -6.13 -23.49
C VAL A 6 19.31 -5.43 -22.82
N SER A 7 19.70 -4.28 -23.37
CA SER A 7 20.74 -3.44 -22.76
C SER A 7 20.25 -2.82 -21.45
N ILE A 8 21.08 -2.92 -20.42
CA ILE A 8 20.90 -2.26 -19.12
C ILE A 8 21.96 -1.20 -18.98
N ASP A 9 21.50 0.05 -18.91
CA ASP A 9 22.33 1.24 -18.77
C ASP A 9 23.07 1.25 -17.44
N LYS A 10 24.34 1.66 -17.47
CA LYS A 10 25.17 1.82 -16.27
C LYS A 10 24.83 3.17 -15.60
N THR A 11 23.65 3.24 -15.01
CA THR A 11 23.12 4.40 -14.31
C THR A 11 22.51 3.97 -12.97
N PHE A 12 21.87 4.89 -12.26
CA PHE A 12 21.25 4.66 -10.96
C PHE A 12 19.83 5.26 -10.90
N ALA A 13 19.05 4.81 -9.92
CA ALA A 13 17.78 5.44 -9.54
C ALA A 13 17.98 6.23 -8.24
N GLU A 14 17.53 7.47 -8.21
CA GLU A 14 17.54 8.31 -7.02
C GLU A 14 16.18 8.25 -6.33
N ALA A 15 16.14 7.78 -5.10
CA ALA A 15 14.93 7.69 -4.29
C ALA A 15 14.89 8.79 -3.22
N PHE A 16 13.68 9.08 -2.72
CA PHE A 16 13.46 10.13 -1.72
C PHE A 16 12.95 9.54 -0.40
N PRO A 17 13.33 10.11 0.76
CA PRO A 17 12.84 9.63 2.04
C PRO A 17 11.35 9.94 2.20
N MET A 18 10.58 8.94 2.59
CA MET A 18 9.16 9.06 2.90
C MET A 18 8.86 8.42 4.26
N LYS A 19 7.73 8.80 4.86
CA LYS A 19 7.17 8.05 5.99
C LYS A 19 6.19 7.02 5.43
N GLY A 20 6.38 5.77 5.80
CA GLY A 20 5.51 4.67 5.38
C GLY A 20 5.02 3.86 6.57
N THR A 21 3.86 3.25 6.40
CA THR A 21 3.39 2.17 7.29
C THR A 21 2.72 1.08 6.45
N ARG A 22 2.58 -0.08 7.07
CA ARG A 22 1.88 -1.24 6.52
C ARG A 22 0.65 -1.51 7.35
N ILE A 23 -0.49 -1.68 6.69
CA ILE A 23 -1.74 -2.08 7.34
C ILE A 23 -2.17 -3.46 6.84
N ILE A 24 -2.99 -4.13 7.64
CA ILE A 24 -3.68 -5.35 7.25
C ILE A 24 -5.19 -5.11 7.37
N ILE A 25 -5.93 -5.45 6.32
CA ILE A 25 -7.39 -5.39 6.29
C ILE A 25 -7.88 -6.82 6.24
N THR A 26 -8.64 -7.26 7.24
CA THR A 26 -9.24 -8.60 7.31
C THR A 26 -10.74 -8.51 7.14
N ALA A 27 -11.34 -9.48 6.44
CA ALA A 27 -12.78 -9.52 6.18
C ALA A 27 -13.32 -10.95 6.25
N GLN A 28 -14.63 -11.13 6.07
CA GLN A 28 -15.24 -12.47 6.09
C GLN A 28 -14.69 -13.41 5.00
N ASN A 29 -14.22 -12.86 3.89
CA ASN A 29 -13.55 -13.57 2.82
C ASN A 29 -12.58 -12.63 2.08
N LEU A 30 -11.80 -13.17 1.14
CA LEU A 30 -10.82 -12.39 0.40
C LEU A 30 -11.44 -11.32 -0.50
N GLU A 31 -12.60 -11.59 -1.10
CA GLU A 31 -13.30 -10.64 -1.98
C GLU A 31 -13.64 -9.34 -1.25
N TRP A 32 -14.21 -9.45 -0.04
CA TRP A 32 -14.54 -8.29 0.78
C TRP A 32 -13.30 -7.55 1.28
N ALA A 33 -12.24 -8.27 1.63
CA ALA A 33 -10.97 -7.65 2.01
C ALA A 33 -10.36 -6.88 0.83
N MET A 34 -10.46 -7.42 -0.39
CA MET A 34 -9.98 -6.78 -1.62
C MET A 34 -10.78 -5.54 -2.00
N HIS A 35 -12.11 -5.54 -1.84
CA HIS A 35 -12.92 -4.34 -2.07
C HIS A 35 -12.52 -3.19 -1.15
N SER A 36 -12.38 -3.47 0.15
CA SER A 36 -11.93 -2.48 1.12
C SER A 36 -10.50 -2.01 0.85
N ALA A 37 -9.57 -2.93 0.56
CA ALA A 37 -8.20 -2.59 0.21
C ALA A 37 -8.13 -1.71 -1.05
N THR A 38 -8.90 -2.03 -2.09
CA THR A 38 -8.97 -1.25 -3.34
C THR A 38 -9.49 0.16 -3.08
N ALA A 39 -10.54 0.31 -2.26
CA ALA A 39 -11.06 1.61 -1.88
C ALA A 39 -10.04 2.41 -1.04
N PHE A 40 -9.41 1.77 -0.06
CA PHE A 40 -8.36 2.38 0.78
C PHE A 40 -7.18 2.89 -0.04
N THR A 41 -6.74 2.13 -1.06
CA THR A 41 -5.59 2.49 -1.92
C THR A 41 -5.96 3.32 -3.15
N GLY A 42 -7.24 3.64 -3.35
CA GLY A 42 -7.69 4.47 -4.47
C GLY A 42 -7.20 5.92 -4.36
N PHE A 43 -7.03 6.62 -5.49
CA PHE A 43 -6.55 8.01 -5.53
C PHE A 43 -5.30 8.23 -4.66
N ALA A 44 -4.26 7.42 -4.88
CA ALA A 44 -3.03 7.41 -4.09
C ALA A 44 -1.80 7.06 -4.96
N THR A 45 -1.70 7.65 -6.16
CA THR A 45 -0.61 7.33 -7.12
C THR A 45 0.66 8.15 -6.88
N SER A 46 0.53 9.40 -6.44
CA SER A 46 1.68 10.26 -6.13
C SER A 46 1.35 11.24 -5.03
N VAL A 47 2.26 11.38 -4.07
CA VAL A 47 2.12 12.37 -2.98
C VAL A 47 1.98 13.80 -3.48
N ILE A 48 2.43 14.11 -4.69
CA ILE A 48 2.41 15.47 -5.27
C ILE A 48 0.97 16.02 -5.39
N ALA A 49 0.01 15.18 -5.77
CA ALA A 49 -1.38 15.61 -6.00
C ALA A 49 -2.44 14.71 -5.36
N CYS A 50 -2.08 13.54 -4.82
CA CYS A 50 -2.99 12.65 -4.09
C CYS A 50 -2.86 12.78 -2.57
N GLY A 51 -1.79 13.38 -2.07
CA GLY A 51 -1.50 13.52 -0.63
C GLY A 51 -0.98 12.27 0.07
N CYS A 52 -1.00 11.10 -0.58
CA CYS A 52 -0.28 9.89 -0.21
C CYS A 52 0.02 9.03 -1.45
N GLU A 53 0.90 8.06 -1.28
CA GLU A 53 1.08 6.91 -2.18
C GLU A 53 0.64 5.65 -1.48
N ALA A 54 -0.24 4.84 -2.08
CA ALA A 54 -0.72 3.62 -1.46
C ALA A 54 -1.02 2.54 -2.50
N SER A 55 -0.74 1.29 -2.13
CA SER A 55 -1.03 0.14 -2.98
C SER A 55 -1.23 -1.11 -2.14
N ILE A 56 -1.94 -2.07 -2.72
CA ILE A 56 -1.98 -3.45 -2.24
C ILE A 56 -0.58 -4.05 -2.42
N GLU A 57 -0.05 -4.64 -1.35
CA GLU A 57 1.20 -5.38 -1.35
C GLU A 57 0.96 -6.83 -1.73
N ARG A 58 0.06 -7.51 -0.99
CA ARG A 58 -0.29 -8.92 -1.21
C ARG A 58 -1.52 -9.32 -0.41
N THR A 59 -2.09 -10.47 -0.76
CA THR A 59 -3.07 -11.19 0.06
C THR A 59 -2.38 -11.92 1.22
N LEU A 60 -3.13 -12.15 2.30
CA LEU A 60 -2.71 -12.85 3.52
C LEU A 60 -3.62 -14.04 3.75
N GLU A 61 -3.02 -15.18 4.06
CA GLU A 61 -3.76 -16.35 4.52
C GLU A 61 -4.28 -16.15 5.96
N PRO A 62 -5.37 -16.83 6.36
CA PRO A 62 -5.88 -16.81 7.74
C PRO A 62 -4.83 -17.07 8.82
N SER A 63 -3.83 -17.90 8.55
CA SER A 63 -2.74 -18.21 9.49
C SER A 63 -1.77 -17.05 9.73
N GLU A 64 -1.81 -16.03 8.88
CA GLU A 64 -0.93 -14.85 8.94
C GLU A 64 -1.62 -13.64 9.59
N THR A 65 -2.92 -13.73 9.91
CA THR A 65 -3.72 -12.61 10.41
C THR A 65 -4.06 -12.78 11.90
N PRO A 66 -4.13 -11.68 12.67
CA PRO A 66 -4.39 -11.76 14.11
C PRO A 66 -5.75 -12.34 14.51
N ASP A 67 -6.74 -12.25 13.62
CA ASP A 67 -8.12 -12.70 13.87
C ASP A 67 -8.48 -14.00 13.14
N GLY A 68 -7.51 -14.63 12.46
CA GLY A 68 -7.73 -15.88 11.74
C GLY A 68 -8.62 -15.77 10.50
N ARG A 69 -8.86 -14.56 9.98
CA ARG A 69 -9.64 -14.34 8.75
C ARG A 69 -8.74 -14.04 7.55
N PRO A 70 -9.18 -14.29 6.30
CA PRO A 70 -8.43 -13.84 5.11
C PRO A 70 -8.19 -12.33 5.16
N GLY A 71 -7.03 -11.90 4.68
CA GLY A 71 -6.66 -10.49 4.71
C GLY A 71 -5.90 -10.00 3.49
N VAL A 72 -5.71 -8.67 3.44
CA VAL A 72 -4.92 -7.98 2.42
C VAL A 72 -3.98 -7.02 3.13
N ALA A 73 -2.70 -7.10 2.81
CA ALA A 73 -1.70 -6.15 3.25
C ALA A 73 -1.64 -4.97 2.27
N CYS A 74 -1.67 -3.75 2.80
CA CYS A 74 -1.50 -2.52 2.02
C CYS A 74 -0.34 -1.71 2.57
N LEU A 75 0.40 -1.07 1.67
CA LEU A 75 1.41 -0.08 2.00
C LEU A 75 0.83 1.31 1.76
N ILE A 76 1.17 2.25 2.63
CA ILE A 76 0.83 3.67 2.48
C ILE A 76 2.00 4.54 2.91
N PHE A 77 2.30 5.55 2.09
CA PHE A 77 3.42 6.47 2.23
C PHE A 77 2.94 7.92 2.13
N ALA A 78 3.60 8.81 2.88
CA ALA A 78 3.41 10.25 2.78
C ALA A 78 4.71 10.99 3.11
N MET A 79 4.77 12.29 2.78
CA MET A 79 5.97 13.12 2.99
C MET A 79 6.37 13.31 4.47
N GLY A 80 5.46 13.05 5.42
CA GLY A 80 5.73 13.22 6.84
C GLY A 80 4.73 12.51 7.74
N GLY A 81 5.11 12.30 9.01
CA GLY A 81 4.35 11.47 9.94
C GLY A 81 2.94 11.99 10.23
N LYS A 82 2.76 13.32 10.36
CA LYS A 82 1.43 13.94 10.55
C LYS A 82 0.52 13.71 9.33
N GLY A 83 1.07 13.86 8.13
CA GLY A 83 0.33 13.62 6.88
C GLY A 83 -0.03 12.14 6.73
N LEU A 84 0.90 11.24 7.04
CA LEU A 84 0.66 9.80 7.03
C LEU A 84 -0.45 9.41 8.01
N ALA A 85 -0.39 9.87 9.26
CA ALA A 85 -1.40 9.58 10.27
C ALA A 85 -2.81 10.02 9.82
N LYS A 86 -2.93 11.25 9.28
CA LYS A 86 -4.19 11.76 8.74
C LYS A 86 -4.71 10.92 7.57
N GLN A 87 -3.83 10.50 6.66
CA GLN A 87 -4.21 9.67 5.51
C GLN A 87 -4.69 8.29 5.95
N VAL A 88 -3.99 7.65 6.90
CA VAL A 88 -4.40 6.36 7.47
C VAL A 88 -5.77 6.48 8.15
N GLU A 89 -5.95 7.49 9.02
CA GLU A 89 -7.21 7.71 9.75
C GLU A 89 -8.38 7.93 8.78
N THR A 90 -8.22 8.86 7.82
CA THR A 90 -9.29 9.23 6.88
C THR A 90 -9.68 8.05 5.99
N ARG A 91 -8.68 7.34 5.44
CA ARG A 91 -8.93 6.21 4.53
C ARG A 91 -9.47 5.00 5.26
N ALA A 92 -8.99 4.71 6.47
CA ALA A 92 -9.57 3.65 7.28
C ALA A 92 -11.03 3.97 7.62
N GLY A 93 -11.32 5.17 8.13
CA GLY A 93 -12.67 5.53 8.56
C GLY A 93 -13.70 5.72 7.44
N GLN A 94 -13.29 5.81 6.18
CA GLN A 94 -14.18 6.05 5.03
C GLN A 94 -14.16 4.94 3.97
N CYS A 95 -13.22 3.99 4.05
CA CYS A 95 -13.04 2.95 3.03
C CYS A 95 -12.94 1.53 3.60
N VAL A 96 -12.86 1.37 4.92
CA VAL A 96 -12.71 0.08 5.62
C VAL A 96 -13.82 -0.09 6.64
#